data_AF-A0A484IB07-F1
#
_entry.id   AF-A0A484IB07-F1
#
_cell.length_a   1.000
_cell.length_b   1.000
_cell.length_c   1.000
_cell.angle_alpha   90.00
_cell.angle_beta   90.00
_cell.angle_gamma   90.00
#
_symmetry.space_group_name_H-M   'P 1'
#
loop_
_entity.id
_entity.type
_entity.pdbx_description
1 polymer ?
#
loop_
_entity_poly.entity_id
_entity_poly.type
_entity_poly.pdbx_seq_one_letter_code
_entity_poly.pdbx_strand_id
1 'polypeptide(L)'
;MDCINNLKNKYREFQEAMEVCFPKVDKNLIVELLGELKEDEFPGYNLQIKLREGFDEDRFRESILRDFGVLPAFHRDEKYGGHAALEHRVNFDTLSYLSNMEDVDFIKGSRAGGGRASIGPRMERTEEDKISGPPGGKA
;
A
#
# COMPACT_ATOMS: atom_id res chain seq x y z
N MET A 1 -13.09 -35.12 10.85
CA MET A 1 -13.85 -34.01 10.23
C MET A 1 -13.56 -32.66 10.90
N ASP A 2 -13.21 -32.65 12.19
CA ASP A 2 -13.04 -31.42 12.98
C ASP A 2 -11.93 -30.49 12.48
N CYS A 3 -10.81 -31.01 11.99
CA CYS A 3 -9.73 -30.20 11.40
C CYS A 3 -10.21 -29.39 10.19
N ILE A 4 -10.95 -30.02 9.28
CA ILE A 4 -11.46 -29.35 8.06
C ILE A 4 -12.50 -28.29 8.42
N ASN A 5 -13.37 -28.57 9.40
CA ASN A 5 -14.37 -27.61 9.86
C ASN A 5 -13.73 -26.42 10.58
N ASN A 6 -12.70 -26.67 11.40
CA ASN A 6 -11.94 -25.61 12.05
C ASN A 6 -11.26 -24.68 11.03
N LEU A 7 -10.64 -25.25 9.99
CA LEU A 7 -10.02 -24.47 8.92
C LEU A 7 -11.04 -23.58 8.19
N LYS A 8 -12.22 -24.12 7.86
CA LYS A 8 -13.31 -23.34 7.23
C LYS A 8 -13.79 -22.19 8.12
N ASN A 9 -13.93 -22.43 9.42
CA ASN A 9 -14.34 -21.38 10.36
C ASN A 9 -13.31 -20.27 10.46
N LYS A 10 -12.02 -20.61 10.60
CA LYS A 10 -10.93 -19.62 10.61
C LYS A 10 -10.88 -18.80 9.32
N TYR A 11 -11.11 -19.43 8.18
CA TYR A 11 -11.17 -18.71 6.91
C TYR A 11 -12.34 -17.73 6.87
N ARG A 12 -13.52 -18.11 7.39
CA ARG A 12 -14.67 -17.19 7.50
C ARG A 12 -14.38 -16.01 8.43
N GLU A 13 -13.83 -16.28 9.61
CA GLU A 13 -13.41 -15.23 10.57
C GLU A 13 -12.40 -14.27 9.94
N PHE A 14 -11.45 -14.79 9.16
CA PHE A 14 -10.51 -13.98 8.42
C PHE A 14 -11.19 -13.12 7.33
N GLN A 15 -12.15 -13.68 6.59
CA GLN A 15 -12.93 -12.92 5.60
C GLN A 15 -13.72 -11.77 6.24
N GLU A 16 -14.35 -12.01 7.39
CA GLU A 16 -15.05 -10.99 8.16
C GLU A 16 -14.08 -9.90 8.65
N ALA A 17 -12.92 -10.30 9.18
CA ALA A 17 -11.89 -9.36 9.63
C ALA A 17 -11.36 -8.47 8.48
N MET A 18 -11.20 -9.01 7.27
CA MET A 18 -10.81 -8.21 6.10
C MET A 18 -11.83 -7.10 5.80
N GLU A 19 -13.13 -7.38 5.90
CA GLU A 19 -14.19 -6.40 5.65
C GLU A 19 -14.24 -5.32 6.73
N VAL A 20 -14.01 -5.69 7.98
CA VAL A 20 -14.04 -4.76 9.12
C VAL A 20 -12.80 -3.87 9.15
N CYS A 21 -11.60 -4.46 9.02
CA CYS A 21 -10.35 -3.73 9.13
C CYS A 21 -9.98 -2.95 7.86
N PHE A 22 -10.40 -3.44 6.69
CA PHE A 22 -10.01 -2.90 5.40
C PHE A 22 -11.19 -2.81 4.41
N PRO A 23 -12.27 -2.09 4.75
CA PRO A 23 -13.50 -2.05 3.96
C PRO A 23 -13.31 -1.49 2.54
N LYS A 24 -12.23 -0.74 2.31
CA LYS A 24 -11.89 -0.12 1.03
C LYS A 24 -10.74 -0.82 0.29
N VAL A 25 -10.29 -1.99 0.73
CA VAL A 25 -9.13 -2.66 0.14
C VAL A 25 -9.56 -3.94 -0.57
N ASP A 26 -8.98 -4.19 -1.74
CA ASP A 26 -9.16 -5.44 -2.47
C ASP A 26 -8.72 -6.64 -1.62
N LYS A 27 -9.58 -7.65 -1.49
CA LYS A 27 -9.32 -8.82 -0.64
C LYS A 27 -8.12 -9.63 -1.12
N ASN A 28 -7.84 -9.68 -2.43
CA ASN A 28 -6.67 -10.38 -2.93
C ASN A 28 -5.39 -9.66 -2.51
N LEU A 29 -5.38 -8.32 -2.53
CA LEU A 29 -4.26 -7.53 -2.02
C LEU A 29 -3.97 -7.86 -0.54
N ILE A 30 -5.01 -7.98 0.30
CA ILE A 30 -4.82 -8.33 1.72
C ILE A 30 -4.22 -9.73 1.88
N VAL A 31 -4.74 -10.71 1.14
CA VAL A 31 -4.25 -12.10 1.19
C VAL A 31 -2.82 -12.21 0.70
N GLU A 32 -2.49 -11.57 -0.43
CA GLU A 32 -1.14 -11.55 -0.98
C GLU A 32 -0.17 -10.87 -0.02
N LEU A 33 -0.52 -9.69 0.50
CA LEU A 33 0.31 -8.97 1.44
C LEU A 33 0.55 -9.77 2.72
N LEU A 34 -0.48 -10.44 3.26
CA LEU A 34 -0.33 -11.32 4.43
C LEU A 34 0.69 -12.45 4.18
N GLY A 35 0.75 -12.95 2.95
CA GLY A 35 1.76 -13.94 2.53
C GLY A 35 3.18 -13.38 2.58
N GLU A 36 3.37 -12.18 2.03
CA GLU A 36 4.66 -11.49 1.95
C GLU A 36 5.17 -11.00 3.31
N LEU A 37 4.27 -10.57 4.20
CA LEU A 37 4.58 -10.04 5.54
C LEU A 37 5.30 -11.04 6.47
N LYS A 38 5.38 -12.31 6.07
CA LYS A 38 6.15 -13.33 6.79
C LYS A 38 7.66 -13.19 6.58
N GLU A 39 8.07 -12.66 5.43
CA GLU A 39 9.48 -12.59 5.00
C GLU A 39 9.99 -11.14 4.95
N ASP A 40 9.11 -10.19 4.65
CA ASP A 40 9.42 -8.76 4.57
C ASP A 40 8.31 -7.99 5.30
N GLU A 41 8.64 -7.21 6.34
CA GLU A 41 7.65 -6.42 7.09
C GLU A 41 7.03 -5.30 6.24
N PHE A 42 7.71 -4.87 5.17
CA PHE A 42 7.27 -3.79 4.28
C PHE A 42 7.54 -4.11 2.81
N PRO A 43 6.92 -5.13 2.22
CA PRO A 43 7.12 -5.46 0.82
C PRO A 43 6.76 -4.28 -0.08
N GLY A 44 7.53 -4.09 -1.14
CA GLY A 44 7.23 -3.14 -2.21
C GLY A 44 5.98 -3.51 -3.02
N TYR A 45 5.06 -2.57 -3.18
CA TYR A 45 3.82 -2.73 -3.94
C TYR A 45 3.58 -1.53 -4.86
N ASN A 46 2.96 -1.81 -6.00
CA ASN A 46 2.29 -0.81 -6.82
C ASN A 46 0.82 -0.75 -6.38
N LEU A 47 0.44 0.34 -5.72
CA LEU A 47 -0.94 0.59 -5.31
C LEU A 47 -1.64 1.46 -6.35
N GLN A 48 -2.87 1.09 -6.69
CA GLN A 48 -3.83 1.90 -7.43
C GLN A 48 -4.97 2.26 -6.48
N ILE A 49 -5.03 3.54 -6.14
CA ILE A 49 -6.01 4.11 -5.20
C ILE A 49 -7.06 4.82 -6.03
N LYS A 50 -8.28 4.30 -6.03
CA LYS A 50 -9.45 4.99 -6.57
C LYS A 50 -9.82 6.14 -5.64
N LEU A 51 -9.91 7.33 -6.22
CA LEU A 51 -10.22 8.56 -5.50
C LEU A 51 -11.69 8.91 -5.70
N ARG A 52 -12.27 9.53 -4.68
CA ARG A 52 -13.64 10.04 -4.72
C ARG A 52 -13.78 11.08 -5.83
N GLU A 53 -14.96 11.15 -6.44
CA GLU A 53 -15.28 12.24 -7.37
C GLU A 53 -15.16 13.62 -6.68
N GLY A 54 -14.53 14.57 -7.37
CA GLY A 54 -14.31 15.92 -6.84
C GLY A 54 -13.21 16.03 -5.78
N PHE A 55 -12.36 15.01 -5.60
CA PHE A 55 -11.20 15.10 -4.70
C PHE A 55 -10.28 16.26 -5.07
N ASP A 56 -9.62 16.82 -4.06
CA ASP A 56 -8.58 17.83 -4.22
C ASP A 56 -7.23 17.13 -4.45
N GLU A 57 -6.74 17.20 -5.69
CA GLU A 57 -5.50 16.54 -6.11
C GLU A 57 -4.26 17.07 -5.40
N ASP A 58 -4.19 18.38 -5.17
CA ASP A 58 -3.04 19.01 -4.53
C ASP A 58 -3.00 18.62 -3.05
N ARG A 59 -4.15 18.69 -2.36
CA ARG A 59 -4.27 18.25 -0.96
C ARG A 59 -3.93 16.77 -0.79
N PHE A 60 -4.42 15.91 -1.69
CA PHE A 60 -4.11 14.48 -1.64
C PHE A 60 -2.62 14.25 -1.87
N ARG A 61 -2.03 14.87 -2.90
CA ARG A 61 -0.60 14.77 -3.21
C ARG A 61 0.25 15.22 -2.02
N GLU A 62 -0.06 16.35 -1.42
CA GLU A 62 0.65 16.89 -0.26
C GLU A 62 0.59 15.94 0.93
N SER A 63 -0.58 15.32 1.17
CA SER A 63 -0.73 14.35 2.26
C SER A 63 0.13 13.11 2.03
N ILE A 64 0.09 12.53 0.82
CA ILE A 64 0.92 11.37 0.48
C ILE A 64 2.41 11.71 0.53
N LEU A 65 2.81 12.88 0.03
CA LEU A 65 4.20 13.33 0.07
C LEU A 65 4.68 13.55 1.51
N ARG A 66 3.86 14.17 2.36
CA ARG A 66 4.23 14.42 3.76
C ARG A 66 4.37 13.12 4.56
N ASP A 67 3.41 12.20 4.39
CA ASP A 67 3.28 11.04 5.27
C ASP A 67 4.10 9.83 4.78
N PHE A 68 4.29 9.71 3.47
CA PHE A 68 5.02 8.59 2.84
C PHE A 68 6.28 9.02 2.09
N GLY A 69 6.49 10.32 1.86
CA GLY A 69 7.62 10.85 1.08
C GLY A 69 7.70 10.33 -0.36
N VAL A 70 6.54 9.96 -0.92
CA VAL A 70 6.42 9.53 -2.32
C VAL A 70 5.45 10.44 -3.06
N LEU A 71 5.68 10.62 -4.36
CA LEU A 71 4.79 11.41 -5.21
C LEU A 71 3.85 10.46 -5.97
N PRO A 72 2.53 10.54 -5.72
CA PRO A 72 1.57 9.76 -6.50
C PRO A 72 1.46 10.30 -7.92
N ALA A 73 1.30 9.40 -8.89
CA ALA A 73 0.93 9.73 -10.25
C ALA A 73 -0.61 9.69 -10.38
N PHE A 74 -1.22 10.76 -10.89
CA PHE A 74 -2.67 10.84 -11.04
C PHE A 74 -3.10 10.51 -12.47
N HIS A 75 -4.19 9.77 -12.56
CA HIS A 75 -4.75 9.30 -13.82
C HIS A 75 -6.28 9.38 -13.76
N ARG A 76 -6.90 9.44 -14.93
CA ARG A 76 -8.35 9.35 -15.09
C ARG A 76 -8.66 8.36 -16.19
N ASP A 77 -9.52 7.39 -15.89
CA ASP A 77 -9.95 6.34 -16.80
C ASP A 77 -11.48 6.21 -16.76
N GLU A 78 -12.08 5.79 -17.87
CA GLU A 78 -13.54 5.61 -17.99
C GLU A 78 -14.06 4.51 -17.05
N LYS A 79 -13.27 3.46 -16.82
CA LYS A 79 -13.69 2.31 -15.98
C LYS A 79 -13.46 2.55 -14.48
N TYR A 80 -12.37 3.21 -14.11
CA TYR A 80 -11.98 3.37 -12.70
C TYR A 80 -12.15 4.80 -12.15
N GLY A 81 -12.43 5.79 -13.00
CA GLY A 81 -12.49 7.20 -12.60
C GLY A 81 -11.12 7.78 -12.28
N GLY A 82 -11.09 8.85 -11.48
CA GLY A 82 -9.86 9.44 -10.96
C GLY A 82 -9.15 8.48 -10.00
N HIS A 83 -7.87 8.24 -10.22
CA HIS A 83 -7.08 7.38 -9.35
C HIS A 83 -5.62 7.82 -9.26
N ALA A 84 -5.01 7.54 -8.11
CA ALA A 84 -3.58 7.69 -7.88
C ALA A 84 -2.88 6.33 -8.02
N ALA A 85 -1.76 6.30 -8.74
CA ALA A 85 -0.81 5.21 -8.74
C ALA A 85 0.37 5.59 -7.84
N LEU A 86 0.74 4.70 -6.92
CA LEU A 86 1.84 4.91 -6.00
C LEU A 86 2.66 3.63 -5.89
N GLU A 87 3.98 3.75 -5.87
CA GLU A 87 4.85 2.62 -5.65
C GLU A 87 5.62 2.80 -4.33
N HIS A 88 5.33 1.95 -3.35
CA HIS A 88 5.85 2.11 -1.99
C HIS A 88 6.02 0.78 -1.27
N ARG A 89 6.79 0.79 -0.19
CA ARG A 89 6.89 -0.31 0.76
C ARG A 89 5.71 -0.24 1.72
N VAL A 90 4.90 -1.29 1.81
CA VAL A 90 3.60 -1.23 2.49
C VAL A 90 3.46 -2.36 3.51
N ASN A 91 2.73 -2.07 4.59
CA ASN A 91 2.22 -3.06 5.53
C ASN A 91 0.71 -2.80 5.77
N PHE A 92 0.11 -3.50 6.73
CA PHE A 92 -1.30 -3.28 7.06
C PHE A 92 -1.61 -1.92 7.67
N ASP A 93 -0.68 -1.29 8.40
CA ASP A 93 -0.87 0.08 8.89
C ASP A 93 -0.92 1.08 7.74
N THR A 94 -0.10 0.86 6.71
CA THR A 94 -0.11 1.66 5.48
C THR A 94 -1.46 1.56 4.78
N LEU A 95 -1.99 0.34 4.60
CA LEU A 95 -3.31 0.14 3.98
C LEU A 95 -4.44 0.71 4.84
N SER A 96 -4.35 0.57 6.16
CA SER A 96 -5.34 1.13 7.09
C SER A 96 -5.36 2.66 6.99
N TYR A 97 -4.19 3.30 7.03
CA TYR A 97 -4.06 4.75 6.87
C TYR A 97 -4.72 5.24 5.58
N LEU A 98 -4.33 4.66 4.44
CA LEU A 98 -4.87 5.03 3.13
C LEU A 98 -6.39 4.77 3.06
N SER A 99 -6.88 3.65 3.61
CA SER A 99 -8.32 3.35 3.60
C SER A 99 -9.16 4.33 4.44
N ASN A 100 -8.56 4.92 5.48
CA ASN A 100 -9.21 5.88 6.36
C ASN A 100 -9.17 7.31 5.82
N MET A 101 -8.37 7.59 4.78
CA MET A 101 -8.40 8.87 4.11
C MET A 101 -9.78 9.13 3.50
N GLU A 102 -10.25 10.36 3.65
CA GLU A 102 -11.55 10.79 3.16
C GLU A 102 -11.61 10.62 1.62
N ASP A 103 -10.59 11.07 0.91
CA ASP A 103 -10.55 11.08 -0.57
C ASP A 103 -10.46 9.70 -1.21
N VAL A 104 -10.28 8.63 -0.42
CA VAL A 104 -10.08 7.27 -0.93
C VAL A 104 -11.38 6.49 -0.90
N ASP A 105 -11.75 5.95 -2.07
CA ASP A 105 -12.92 5.08 -2.23
C ASP A 105 -12.53 3.60 -2.23
N PHE A 106 -11.42 3.26 -2.89
CA PHE A 106 -10.98 1.86 -3.03
C PHE A 106 -9.49 1.74 -3.30
N ILE A 107 -8.85 0.67 -2.83
CA ILE A 107 -7.43 0.39 -2.98
C ILE A 107 -7.25 -1.01 -3.54
N LYS A 108 -6.47 -1.13 -4.61
CA LYS A 108 -5.95 -2.41 -5.10
C LYS A 108 -4.47 -2.27 -5.41
N GLY A 109 -3.78 -3.37 -5.64
CA GLY A 109 -2.38 -3.32 -5.96
C GLY A 109 -1.80 -4.68 -6.26
N SER A 110 -0.53 -4.68 -6.62
CA SER A 110 0.24 -5.89 -6.88
C SER A 110 1.68 -5.69 -6.43
N ARG A 111 2.36 -6.79 -6.12
CA ARG A 111 3.78 -6.77 -5.76
C ARG A 111 4.60 -5.97 -6.78
N ALA A 112 5.43 -5.06 -6.30
CA ALA A 112 6.41 -4.38 -7.12
C ALA A 112 7.51 -5.36 -7.56
N GLY A 113 7.95 -5.27 -8.81
CA GLY A 113 9.16 -5.97 -9.24
C GLY A 113 10.35 -5.58 -8.35
N GLY A 114 11.27 -6.50 -8.12
CA GLY A 114 12.29 -6.49 -7.04
C GLY A 114 13.28 -5.31 -6.94
N GLY A 115 13.04 -4.18 -7.60
CA GLY A 115 13.87 -2.97 -7.48
C GLY A 115 13.15 -1.65 -7.77
N ARG A 116 11.82 -1.61 -7.77
CA ARG A 116 11.07 -0.41 -8.23
C ARG A 116 10.40 0.40 -7.10
N ALA A 117 10.18 -0.18 -5.92
CA ALA A 117 9.38 0.50 -4.90
C ALA A 117 10.15 1.60 -4.17
N SER A 118 9.51 2.78 -4.03
CA SER A 118 10.08 3.90 -3.30
C SER A 118 10.08 3.60 -1.79
N ILE A 119 11.21 3.82 -1.12
CA ILE A 119 11.38 3.44 0.30
C ILE A 119 10.74 4.45 1.27
N GLY A 120 10.49 5.69 0.85
CA GLY A 120 9.96 6.75 1.72
C GLY A 120 10.80 7.00 3.00
N PRO A 121 10.46 7.97 3.84
CA PRO A 121 11.04 8.14 5.17
C PRO A 121 10.46 7.08 6.10
N ARG A 122 11.29 6.19 6.63
CA ARG A 122 10.91 5.30 7.74
C ARG A 122 10.88 6.12 9.03
N MET A 123 9.80 6.02 9.82
CA MET A 123 9.84 6.48 11.21
C MET A 123 10.89 5.64 11.94
N GLU A 124 11.86 6.33 12.52
CA GLU A 124 13.14 5.84 13.09
C GLU A 124 14.20 5.40 12.06
N ARG A 125 15.06 6.36 11.67
CA ARG A 125 16.39 6.08 11.12
C ARG A 125 17.35 5.77 12.27
N THR A 126 17.85 4.56 12.36
CA THR A 126 19.07 4.28 13.13
C THR A 126 20.31 4.74 12.32
N GLU A 127 21.40 5.10 13.01
CA GLU A 127 22.64 5.69 12.45
C GLU A 127 23.31 4.89 11.30
N GLU A 128 22.86 3.66 11.05
CA GLU A 128 23.35 2.76 9.98
C GLU A 128 22.79 3.09 8.58
N ASP A 129 21.75 3.94 8.47
CA ASP A 129 21.15 4.35 7.18
C ASP A 129 22.00 5.37 6.39
N LYS A 130 23.26 5.61 6.78
CA LYS A 130 24.22 6.41 5.99
C LYS A 130 24.68 5.58 4.79
N ILE A 131 23.89 5.62 3.73
CA ILE A 131 24.20 5.08 2.41
C ILE A 131 25.58 5.59 1.97
N SER A 132 26.58 4.70 1.92
CA SER A 132 27.79 4.91 1.13
C SER A 132 27.38 4.89 -0.36
N GLY A 133 27.12 6.07 -0.93
CA GLY A 133 26.85 6.21 -2.36
C GLY A 133 28.05 5.73 -3.19
N PRO A 134 27.83 5.20 -4.41
CA PRO A 134 28.92 4.76 -5.28
C PRO A 134 29.80 5.97 -5.68
N PRO A 135 31.12 5.78 -5.82
CA PRO A 135 32.04 6.86 -6.16
C PRO A 135 31.71 7.42 -7.55
N GLY A 136 31.51 8.74 -7.59
CA GLY A 136 31.01 9.47 -8.75
C GLY A 136 31.77 9.22 -10.05
N GLY A 137 31.01 9.11 -11.14
CA GLY A 137 31.51 9.22 -12.50
C GLY A 137 31.98 10.65 -12.78
N LYS A 138 33.21 10.79 -13.26
CA LYS A 138 33.78 12.07 -13.70
C LYS A 138 33.14 12.49 -15.02
N ALA A 139 32.86 13.78 -15.13
CA ALA A 139 32.47 14.50 -16.34
C ALA A 139 33.56 14.45 -17.42
#